data_AF-A0A955DFH0-F1
#
_entry.id   AF-A0A955DFH0-F1
#
_cell.length_a   1.000
_cell.length_b   1.000
_cell.length_c   1.000
_cell.angle_alpha   90.00
_cell.angle_beta   90.00
_cell.angle_gamma   90.00
#
_symmetry.space_group_name_H-M   'P 1'
#
loop_
_entity.id
_entity.type
_entity.pdbx_description
1 polymer ?
#
loop_
_entity_poly.entity_id
_entity_poly.type
_entity_poly.pdbx_seq_one_letter_code
_entity_poly.pdbx_strand_id
1 'polypeptide(L)'
;MMPGGSESGRITPTRRKVSRHDLARRLVDAVRGEIPPRPAAPLYILGMVVVGAAVLCLPALYLAAIGAVGTLTVLHATHDLGVLSGQGMRGRVIIYVLPILAGAALVVTMLKPLFARRRQAPYTSLNPRDEPTLFAFVHAVADVVGAPRPRRIDITCDPNAAAAYRRGLLSLFGGRDLILVIGLPLVAGMNTRQFAGVLAHEFGHFTQGAGMRMTYLIRSIHHWLARVVYERDAWDDAIARICTGGFGIFGLGVQLTVWLARRILWVLMVVSEAISGFMLRQMEFDADRCETLFAGSDAFASTVERLQQLAAGAHLSAMELPERARERRLPDDLPAMMVGLA
;
A
#
# COMPACT_ATOMS: atom_id res chain seq x y z
N MET A 1 -13.10 -63.80 35.59
CA MET A 1 -11.83 -63.71 34.82
C MET A 1 -12.19 -63.38 33.38
N MET A 2 -11.62 -62.30 32.85
CA MET A 2 -11.97 -61.64 31.58
C MET A 2 -11.67 -62.48 30.33
N PRO A 3 -12.34 -62.17 29.21
CA PRO A 3 -11.64 -61.87 27.94
C PRO A 3 -12.07 -60.47 27.45
N GLY A 4 -11.17 -59.51 27.18
CA GLY A 4 -10.33 -59.46 25.98
C GLY A 4 -11.19 -59.01 24.79
N GLY A 5 -11.46 -57.72 24.58
CA GLY A 5 -10.54 -56.75 23.99
C GLY A 5 -11.00 -56.45 22.55
N SER A 6 -11.90 -55.49 22.38
CA SER A 6 -12.38 -55.04 21.05
C SER A 6 -11.40 -54.03 20.45
N GLU A 7 -10.72 -54.42 19.39
CA GLU A 7 -9.95 -53.50 18.55
C GLU A 7 -10.92 -52.63 17.73
N SER A 8 -11.21 -51.44 18.25
CA SER A 8 -11.81 -50.35 17.48
C SER A 8 -10.76 -49.81 16.51
N GLY A 9 -10.88 -50.20 15.24
CA GLY A 9 -10.08 -49.68 14.14
C GLY A 9 -10.25 -48.17 14.01
N ARG A 10 -9.25 -47.41 14.48
CA ARG A 10 -9.14 -45.97 14.20
C ARG A 10 -8.90 -45.77 12.72
N ILE A 11 -9.94 -45.38 11.99
CA ILE A 11 -9.82 -44.81 10.64
C ILE A 11 -9.10 -43.46 10.80
N THR A 12 -7.78 -43.50 10.69
CA THR A 12 -6.97 -42.28 10.61
C THR A 12 -7.05 -41.83 9.14
N PRO A 13 -7.58 -40.64 8.82
CA PRO A 13 -7.60 -40.19 7.43
C PRO A 13 -6.15 -39.90 7.04
N THR A 14 -5.53 -40.84 6.33
CA THR A 14 -4.24 -40.62 5.68
C THR A 14 -4.43 -39.53 4.64
N ARG A 15 -4.03 -38.29 4.98
CA ARG A 15 -3.93 -37.17 4.04
C ARG A 15 -2.89 -37.57 2.99
N ARG A 16 -3.34 -38.22 1.90
CA ARG A 16 -2.49 -38.76 0.83
C ARG A 16 -1.56 -37.63 0.36
N LYS A 17 -0.24 -37.80 0.50
CA LYS A 17 0.75 -36.82 0.02
C LYS A 17 0.56 -36.68 -1.48
N VAL A 18 -0.15 -35.64 -1.92
CA VAL A 18 -0.28 -35.29 -3.33
C VAL A 18 1.11 -34.95 -3.84
N SER A 19 1.55 -35.58 -4.94
CA SER A 19 2.86 -35.26 -5.52
C SER A 19 2.88 -33.80 -5.97
N ARG A 20 4.03 -33.12 -5.86
CA ARG A 20 4.15 -31.70 -6.28
C ARG A 20 3.75 -31.48 -7.73
N HIS A 21 4.00 -32.47 -8.59
CA HIS A 21 3.63 -32.45 -10.00
C HIS A 21 2.12 -32.57 -10.21
N ASP A 22 1.44 -33.45 -9.46
CA ASP A 22 -0.02 -33.56 -9.52
C ASP A 22 -0.72 -32.32 -8.96
N LEU A 23 -0.17 -31.73 -7.90
CA LEU A 23 -0.66 -30.47 -7.37
C LEU A 23 -0.54 -29.33 -8.40
N ALA A 24 0.62 -29.21 -9.06
CA ALA A 24 0.83 -28.21 -10.10
C ALA A 24 -0.16 -28.37 -11.25
N ARG A 25 -0.35 -29.60 -11.75
CA ARG A 25 -1.34 -29.88 -12.79
C ARG A 25 -2.74 -29.49 -12.37
N ARG A 26 -3.19 -29.91 -11.17
CA ARG A 26 -4.53 -29.56 -10.65
C ARG A 26 -4.74 -28.05 -10.50
N LEU A 27 -3.72 -27.33 -10.05
CA LEU A 27 -3.81 -25.87 -9.87
C LEU A 27 -3.90 -25.15 -11.22
N VAL A 28 -3.09 -25.57 -12.20
CA VAL A 28 -3.14 -25.00 -13.56
C VAL A 28 -4.43 -25.41 -14.27
N ASP A 29 -4.87 -26.66 -14.13
CA ASP A 29 -6.13 -27.15 -14.69
C ASP A 29 -7.36 -26.47 -14.09
N ALA A 30 -7.28 -25.97 -12.86
CA ALA A 30 -8.34 -25.18 -12.23
C ALA A 30 -8.45 -23.77 -12.82
N VAL A 31 -7.41 -23.30 -13.52
CA VAL A 31 -7.33 -22.00 -14.18
C VAL A 31 -7.64 -22.20 -15.67
N ARG A 32 -8.92 -22.08 -16.03
CA ARG A 32 -9.39 -22.25 -17.42
C ARG A 32 -10.33 -21.13 -17.80
N GLY A 33 -10.24 -20.72 -19.06
CA GLY A 33 -11.10 -19.70 -19.66
C GLY A 33 -10.27 -18.66 -20.42
N GLU A 34 -10.96 -17.84 -21.19
CA GLU A 34 -10.42 -16.62 -21.77
C GLU A 34 -11.30 -15.47 -21.31
N ILE A 35 -10.69 -14.41 -20.80
CA ILE A 35 -11.42 -13.21 -20.41
C ILE A 35 -11.48 -12.30 -21.64
N PRO A 36 -12.67 -11.98 -22.18
CA PRO A 36 -12.77 -11.17 -23.38
C PRO A 36 -12.19 -9.77 -23.12
N PRO A 37 -11.27 -9.29 -23.98
CA PRO A 37 -10.73 -7.94 -23.82
C PRO A 37 -11.85 -6.93 -24.01
N ARG A 38 -11.97 -5.97 -23.09
CA ARG A 38 -12.89 -4.83 -23.25
C ARG A 38 -12.08 -3.61 -23.72
N PRO A 39 -12.24 -3.16 -24.97
CA PRO A 39 -11.61 -1.92 -25.39
C PRO A 39 -12.20 -0.77 -24.56
N ALA A 40 -11.31 0.03 -23.96
CA ALA A 40 -11.71 1.23 -23.27
C ALA A 40 -12.28 2.24 -24.29
N ALA A 41 -13.40 2.87 -23.95
CA ALA A 41 -13.99 3.90 -24.81
C ALA A 41 -12.99 5.06 -24.99
N PRO A 42 -12.86 5.66 -26.18
CA PRO A 42 -11.91 6.77 -26.40
C PRO A 42 -12.11 7.94 -25.45
N LEU A 43 -13.37 8.26 -25.11
CA LEU A 43 -13.71 9.30 -24.15
C LEU A 43 -13.22 8.96 -22.72
N TYR A 44 -13.29 7.69 -22.34
CA TYR A 44 -12.76 7.23 -21.04
C TYR A 44 -11.23 7.36 -21.00
N ILE A 45 -10.54 6.99 -22.08
CA ILE A 45 -9.08 7.16 -22.18
C ILE A 45 -8.71 8.64 -22.12
N LEU A 46 -9.43 9.52 -22.83
CA LEU A 46 -9.23 10.96 -22.76
C LEU A 46 -9.43 11.49 -21.34
N GLY A 47 -10.51 11.09 -20.66
CA GLY A 47 -10.78 11.43 -19.26
C GLY A 47 -9.64 11.00 -18.33
N MET A 48 -9.14 9.77 -18.49
CA MET A 48 -7.97 9.28 -17.75
C MET A 48 -6.74 10.14 -17.99
N VAL A 49 -6.45 10.52 -19.23
CA VAL A 49 -5.30 11.38 -19.57
C VAL A 49 -5.44 12.76 -18.92
N VAL A 50 -6.62 13.36 -18.97
CA VAL A 50 -6.90 14.68 -18.36
C VAL A 50 -6.75 14.62 -16.84
N VAL A 51 -7.38 13.64 -16.19
CA VAL A 51 -7.27 13.42 -14.73
C VAL A 51 -5.82 13.16 -14.34
N GLY A 52 -5.13 12.32 -15.10
CA GLY A 52 -3.73 12.02 -14.92
C GLY A 52 -2.81 13.23 -15.00
N ALA A 53 -3.03 14.09 -16.00
CA ALA A 53 -2.32 15.36 -16.13
C ALA A 53 -2.62 16.29 -14.94
N ALA A 54 -3.88 16.39 -14.51
CA ALA A 54 -4.27 17.19 -13.34
C ALA A 54 -3.60 16.68 -12.04
N VAL A 55 -3.54 15.37 -11.83
CA VAL A 55 -2.85 14.76 -10.67
C VAL A 55 -1.34 14.99 -10.75
N LEU A 56 -0.75 14.99 -11.95
CA LEU A 56 0.68 15.30 -12.16
C LEU A 56 1.00 16.77 -11.84
N CYS A 57 0.04 17.68 -11.97
CA CYS A 57 0.20 19.07 -11.55
C CYS A 57 0.30 19.22 -10.02
N LEU A 58 -0.19 18.28 -9.21
CA LEU A 58 -0.20 18.40 -7.75
C LEU A 58 1.21 18.37 -7.13
N PRO A 59 2.11 17.42 -7.49
CA PRO A 59 3.52 17.51 -7.08
C PRO A 59 4.20 18.80 -7.55
N ALA A 60 3.92 19.28 -8.76
CA ALA A 60 4.47 20.54 -9.26
C ALA A 60 3.98 21.74 -8.43
N LEU A 61 2.69 21.77 -8.08
CA LEU A 61 2.11 22.79 -7.19
C LEU A 61 2.75 22.73 -5.80
N TYR A 62 3.04 21.53 -5.29
CA TYR A 62 3.76 21.37 -4.02
C TYR A 62 5.17 21.97 -4.07
N LEU A 63 5.93 21.68 -5.12
CA LEU A 63 7.27 22.26 -5.33
C LEU A 63 7.20 23.79 -5.48
N ALA A 64 6.18 24.30 -6.18
CA ALA A 64 5.96 25.74 -6.28
C ALA A 64 5.64 26.37 -4.92
N ALA A 65 4.85 25.70 -4.07
CA ALA A 65 4.57 26.17 -2.70
C ALA A 65 5.85 26.21 -1.84
N ILE A 66 6.75 25.23 -1.96
CA ILE A 66 8.07 25.25 -1.31
C ILE A 66 8.88 26.45 -1.78
N GLY A 67 8.95 26.66 -3.10
CA GLY A 67 9.66 27.80 -3.70
C GLY A 67 9.09 29.15 -3.25
N ALA A 68 7.76 29.27 -3.16
CA ALA A 68 7.08 30.46 -2.68
C ALA A 68 7.42 30.78 -1.22
N VAL A 69 7.33 29.78 -0.32
CA VAL A 69 7.71 29.95 1.09
C VAL A 69 9.19 30.34 1.22
N GLY A 70 10.08 29.67 0.47
CA GLY A 70 11.50 30.01 0.45
C GLY A 70 11.76 31.44 -0.04
N THR A 71 11.10 31.85 -1.12
CA THR A 71 11.21 33.21 -1.69
C THR A 71 10.71 34.26 -0.70
N LEU A 72 9.55 34.04 -0.09
CA LEU A 72 9.00 34.94 0.94
C LEU A 72 9.95 35.05 2.15
N THR A 73 10.56 33.94 2.56
CA THR A 73 11.54 33.93 3.67
C THR A 73 12.78 34.78 3.31
N VAL A 74 13.30 34.64 2.09
CA VAL A 74 14.46 35.43 1.61
C VAL A 74 14.10 36.90 1.44
N LEU A 75 12.92 37.22 0.89
CA LEU A 75 12.44 38.59 0.76
C LEU A 75 12.34 39.27 2.12
N HIS A 76 11.75 38.59 3.11
CA HIS A 76 11.68 39.11 4.48
C HIS A 76 13.07 39.35 5.08
N ALA A 77 13.99 38.39 4.90
CA ALA A 77 15.36 38.49 5.39
C ALA A 77 16.21 39.58 4.70
N THR A 78 15.76 40.14 3.58
CA THR A 78 16.56 41.10 2.78
C THR A 78 15.94 42.49 2.71
N HIS A 79 14.60 42.61 2.67
CA HIS A 79 13.91 43.86 2.41
C HIS A 79 13.23 44.47 3.64
N ASP A 80 12.89 43.67 4.66
CA ASP A 80 12.14 44.14 5.84
C ASP A 80 13.06 44.66 6.97
N LEU A 81 14.23 45.20 6.62
CA LEU A 81 15.19 45.76 7.59
C LEU A 81 14.62 46.93 8.40
N GLY A 82 13.56 47.59 7.90
CA GLY A 82 12.83 48.64 8.60
C GLY A 82 12.25 48.20 9.94
N VAL A 83 11.96 46.90 10.12
CA VAL A 83 11.48 46.32 11.40
C VAL A 83 12.50 46.50 12.54
N LEU A 84 13.79 46.64 12.20
CA LEU A 84 14.87 46.85 13.16
C LEU A 84 15.06 48.32 13.57
N SER A 85 14.37 49.28 12.92
CA SER A 85 14.58 50.72 13.14
C SER A 85 13.70 51.29 14.28
N GLY A 86 14.30 51.61 15.44
CA GLY A 86 13.64 52.28 16.58
C GLY A 86 13.99 51.74 17.97
N GLN A 87 13.31 52.21 19.02
CA GLN A 87 13.61 51.84 20.42
C GLN A 87 13.05 50.45 20.79
N GLY A 88 13.79 49.68 21.62
CA GLY A 88 13.42 48.31 22.04
C GLY A 88 14.05 47.17 21.22
N MET A 89 15.38 47.15 21.14
CA MET A 89 16.15 46.29 20.23
C MET A 89 15.90 44.77 20.40
N ARG A 90 15.78 44.27 21.64
CA ARG A 90 15.65 42.82 21.89
C ARG A 90 14.35 42.20 21.33
N GLY A 91 13.21 42.86 21.54
CA GLY A 91 11.92 42.35 21.06
C GLY A 91 11.79 42.37 19.54
N ARG A 92 12.35 43.39 18.89
CA ARG A 92 12.31 43.54 17.43
C ARG A 92 13.23 42.58 16.70
N VAL A 93 14.41 42.30 17.27
CA VAL A 93 15.28 41.24 16.76
C VAL A 93 14.55 39.89 16.79
N ILE A 94 13.80 39.60 17.85
CA ILE A 94 12.98 38.37 17.92
C ILE A 94 11.89 38.38 16.83
N ILE A 95 11.14 39.46 16.69
CA ILE A 95 10.07 39.59 15.67
C ILE A 95 10.63 39.45 14.24
N TYR A 96 11.85 39.92 14.00
CA TYR A 96 12.50 39.82 12.69
C TYR A 96 13.10 38.43 12.42
N VAL A 97 13.78 37.85 13.41
CA VAL A 97 14.49 36.56 13.24
C VAL A 97 13.54 35.37 13.29
N LEU A 98 12.48 35.43 14.12
CA LEU A 98 11.57 34.31 14.32
C LEU A 98 10.85 33.86 13.03
N PRO A 99 10.29 34.75 12.18
CA PRO A 99 9.71 34.37 10.89
C PRO A 99 10.74 33.76 9.93
N ILE A 100 11.99 34.23 9.95
CA ILE A 100 13.07 33.66 9.13
C ILE A 100 13.35 32.22 9.55
N LEU A 101 13.51 31.98 10.85
CA LEU A 101 13.72 30.63 11.40
C LEU A 101 12.52 29.72 11.13
N ALA A 102 11.30 30.23 11.31
CA ALA A 102 10.07 29.48 11.05
C ALA A 102 9.91 29.14 9.55
N GLY A 103 10.18 30.09 8.66
CA GLY A 103 10.15 29.91 7.21
C GLY A 103 11.19 28.91 6.73
N ALA A 104 12.43 29.01 7.22
CA ALA A 104 13.49 28.05 6.92
C ALA A 104 13.14 26.64 7.43
N ALA A 105 12.64 26.52 8.67
CA ALA A 105 12.17 25.25 9.23
C ALA A 105 11.00 24.65 8.43
N LEU A 106 10.07 25.48 7.97
CA LEU A 106 8.95 25.05 7.13
C LEU A 106 9.44 24.53 5.76
N VAL A 107 10.38 25.21 5.10
CA VAL A 107 10.98 24.72 3.84
C VAL A 107 11.65 23.38 4.04
N VAL A 108 12.43 23.21 5.11
CA VAL A 108 13.10 21.94 5.42
C VAL A 108 12.06 20.83 5.67
N THR A 109 11.01 21.09 6.44
CA THR A 109 9.96 20.09 6.71
C THR A 109 9.13 19.76 5.47
N MET A 110 8.97 20.68 4.52
CA MET A 110 8.32 20.41 3.23
C MET A 110 9.23 19.69 2.21
N LEU A 111 10.54 19.89 2.26
CA LEU A 111 11.48 19.15 1.40
C LEU A 111 11.69 17.71 1.86
N LYS A 112 11.63 17.47 3.18
CA LYS A 112 11.86 16.16 3.81
C LYS A 112 11.14 14.99 3.12
N PRO A 113 9.81 15.04 2.84
CA PRO A 113 9.09 13.95 2.17
C PRO A 113 9.62 13.53 0.80
N LEU A 114 10.28 14.44 0.08
CA LEU A 114 10.85 14.17 -1.24
C LEU A 114 12.06 13.24 -1.15
N PHE A 115 12.75 13.24 0.00
CA PHE A 115 13.93 12.41 0.28
C PHE A 115 13.65 11.26 1.24
N ALA A 116 12.50 11.27 1.91
CA ALA A 116 12.12 10.25 2.88
C ALA A 116 11.98 8.86 2.21
N ARG A 117 12.94 7.98 2.50
CA ARG A 117 12.90 6.58 2.05
C ARG A 117 11.71 5.86 2.67
N ARG A 118 10.98 5.11 1.84
CA ARG A 118 9.91 4.23 2.29
C ARG A 118 10.48 3.20 3.27
N ARG A 119 9.87 3.04 4.43
CA ARG A 119 10.16 1.91 5.33
C ARG A 119 9.82 0.64 4.55
N GLN A 120 10.83 -0.19 4.28
CA GLN A 120 10.59 -1.42 3.54
C GLN A 120 9.82 -2.37 4.48
N ALA A 121 8.63 -2.77 4.05
CA ALA A 121 7.97 -3.89 4.70
C ALA A 121 8.86 -5.14 4.55
N PRO A 122 8.89 -6.03 5.55
CA PRO A 122 9.73 -7.22 5.52
C PRO A 122 9.18 -8.22 4.49
N TYR A 123 9.54 -8.01 3.23
CA TYR A 123 9.19 -8.91 2.15
C TYR A 123 10.24 -10.01 2.01
N THR A 124 9.77 -11.26 1.91
CA THR A 124 10.63 -12.40 1.62
C THR A 124 10.46 -12.80 0.15
N SER A 125 11.52 -12.67 -0.64
CA SER A 125 11.48 -13.09 -2.05
C SER A 125 11.55 -14.59 -2.19
N LEU A 126 10.66 -15.12 -3.02
CA LEU A 126 10.71 -16.52 -3.40
C LEU A 126 11.69 -16.74 -4.55
N ASN A 127 12.41 -17.85 -4.48
CA ASN A 127 13.17 -18.37 -5.59
C ASN A 127 12.25 -19.25 -6.46
N PRO A 128 12.17 -19.00 -7.78
CA PRO A 128 11.37 -19.83 -8.69
C PRO A 128 11.72 -21.33 -8.65
N ARG A 129 12.96 -21.67 -8.26
CA ARG A 129 13.41 -23.07 -8.12
C ARG A 129 12.83 -23.77 -6.90
N ASP A 130 12.54 -23.02 -5.85
CA ASP A 130 12.09 -23.57 -4.57
C ASP A 130 10.56 -23.78 -4.59
N GLU A 131 9.82 -22.87 -5.25
CA GLU A 131 8.35 -22.89 -5.37
C GLU A 131 7.84 -22.89 -6.83
N PRO A 132 8.27 -23.84 -7.70
CA PRO A 132 7.94 -23.83 -9.12
C PRO A 132 6.43 -23.96 -9.39
N THR A 133 5.72 -24.69 -8.51
CA THR A 133 4.27 -24.89 -8.60
C THR A 133 3.50 -23.58 -8.42
N LEU A 134 3.91 -22.73 -7.48
CA LEU A 134 3.29 -21.43 -7.24
C LEU A 134 3.52 -20.50 -8.43
N PHE A 135 4.76 -20.44 -8.93
CA PHE A 135 5.08 -19.63 -10.11
C PHE A 135 4.26 -20.05 -11.34
N ALA A 136 4.14 -21.37 -11.58
CA ALA A 136 3.34 -21.90 -12.67
C ALA A 136 1.85 -21.53 -12.54
N PHE A 137 1.29 -21.65 -11.33
CA PHE A 137 -0.09 -21.25 -11.06
C PHE A 137 -0.30 -19.75 -11.27
N VAL A 138 0.57 -18.89 -10.73
CA VAL A 138 0.49 -17.43 -10.89
C VAL A 138 0.62 -17.04 -12.36
N HIS A 139 1.54 -17.67 -13.11
CA HIS A 139 1.70 -17.42 -14.54
C HIS A 139 0.46 -17.85 -15.33
N ALA A 140 -0.15 -18.99 -14.99
CA ALA A 140 -1.39 -19.43 -15.62
C ALA A 140 -2.53 -18.42 -15.40
N VAL A 141 -2.69 -17.86 -14.19
CA VAL A 141 -3.69 -16.81 -13.93
C VAL A 141 -3.39 -15.56 -14.74
N ALA A 142 -2.13 -15.10 -14.76
CA ALA A 142 -1.72 -13.93 -15.53
C ALA A 142 -1.98 -14.11 -17.04
N ASP A 143 -1.74 -15.31 -17.57
CA ASP A 143 -1.97 -15.62 -18.99
C ASP A 143 -3.46 -15.60 -19.34
N VAL A 144 -4.33 -16.18 -18.51
CA VAL A 144 -5.80 -16.15 -18.72
C VAL A 144 -6.35 -14.72 -18.69
N VAL A 145 -5.82 -13.89 -17.80
CA VAL A 145 -6.20 -12.48 -17.67
C VAL A 145 -5.61 -11.62 -18.81
N GLY A 146 -4.54 -12.07 -19.45
CA GLY A 146 -3.80 -11.30 -20.46
C GLY A 146 -2.86 -10.25 -19.85
N ALA A 147 -2.42 -10.45 -18.60
CA ALA A 147 -1.50 -9.56 -17.91
C ALA A 147 -0.03 -10.00 -18.06
N PRO A 148 0.95 -9.08 -17.91
CA PRO A 148 2.36 -9.46 -17.91
C PRO A 148 2.69 -10.44 -16.77
N ARG A 149 3.41 -11.52 -17.07
CA ARG A 149 3.87 -12.46 -16.03
C ARG A 149 4.80 -11.78 -15.02
N PRO A 150 4.56 -11.92 -13.71
CA PRO A 150 5.46 -11.38 -12.69
C PRO A 150 6.83 -12.07 -12.73
N ARG A 151 7.90 -11.27 -12.60
CA ARG A 151 9.30 -11.76 -12.58
C ARG A 151 9.78 -12.14 -11.19
N ARG A 152 9.17 -11.58 -10.16
CA ARG A 152 9.49 -11.80 -8.76
C ARG A 152 8.19 -11.92 -7.98
N ILE A 153 8.13 -12.91 -7.11
CA ILE A 153 7.05 -13.10 -6.15
C ILE A 153 7.65 -12.89 -4.77
N ASP A 154 7.09 -11.96 -4.03
CA ASP A 154 7.46 -11.62 -2.67
C ASP A 154 6.33 -12.04 -1.72
N ILE A 155 6.69 -12.47 -0.52
CA ILE A 155 5.74 -12.84 0.53
C ILE A 155 5.74 -11.79 1.63
N THR A 156 4.55 -11.47 2.14
CA THR A 156 4.34 -10.67 3.35
C THR A 156 3.45 -11.41 4.37
N CYS A 157 3.47 -10.96 5.61
CA CYS A 157 2.53 -11.39 6.65
C CYS A 157 1.24 -10.55 6.68
N ASP A 158 1.15 -9.50 5.86
CA ASP A 158 -0.09 -8.73 5.71
C ASP A 158 -1.15 -9.55 4.96
N PRO A 159 -2.45 -9.45 5.31
CA PRO A 159 -3.53 -10.17 4.63
C PRO A 159 -3.91 -9.49 3.31
N ASN A 160 -2.92 -9.30 2.43
CA ASN A 160 -3.10 -8.57 1.18
C ASN A 160 -2.35 -9.22 0.01
N ALA A 161 -2.83 -9.00 -1.21
CA ALA A 161 -2.10 -9.25 -2.44
C ALA A 161 -1.91 -7.92 -3.16
N ALA A 162 -0.78 -7.73 -3.83
CA ALA A 162 -0.57 -6.52 -4.62
C ALA A 162 0.35 -6.81 -5.79
N ALA A 163 -0.01 -6.35 -6.98
CA ALA A 163 0.90 -6.33 -8.13
C ALA A 163 1.39 -4.90 -8.40
N ALA A 164 2.69 -4.75 -8.67
CA ALA A 164 3.30 -3.44 -8.94
C ALA A 164 4.53 -3.57 -9.83
N TYR A 165 5.02 -2.46 -10.37
CA TYR A 165 6.29 -2.44 -11.10
C TYR A 165 7.48 -2.14 -10.18
N ARG A 166 8.57 -2.90 -10.31
CA ARG A 166 9.76 -2.81 -9.46
C ARG A 166 10.41 -1.42 -9.43
N ARG A 167 10.55 -0.74 -10.57
CA ARG A 167 11.17 0.59 -10.67
C ARG A 167 10.15 1.74 -10.68
N GLY A 168 8.93 1.49 -10.19
CA GLY A 168 7.92 2.54 -10.15
C GLY A 168 7.50 3.00 -11.55
N LEU A 169 7.32 4.32 -11.69
CA LEU A 169 6.93 4.96 -12.94
C LEU A 169 7.92 4.72 -14.10
N LEU A 170 9.21 4.51 -13.80
CA LEU A 170 10.24 4.24 -14.83
C LEU A 170 10.00 2.92 -15.58
N SER A 171 9.38 1.95 -14.92
CA SER A 171 9.05 0.65 -15.53
C SER A 171 7.87 0.72 -16.51
N LEU A 172 7.07 1.79 -16.51
CA LEU A 172 5.92 1.95 -17.42
C LEU A 172 6.32 2.01 -18.90
N PHE A 173 7.55 2.44 -19.18
CA PHE A 173 8.12 2.51 -20.53
C PHE A 173 8.94 1.26 -20.91
N GLY A 174 9.43 0.49 -19.92
CA GLY A 174 10.27 -0.70 -20.11
C GLY A 174 9.54 -2.05 -20.06
N GLY A 175 8.25 -2.07 -19.68
CA GLY A 175 7.27 -3.10 -20.01
C GLY A 175 7.40 -4.51 -19.41
N ARG A 176 8.40 -4.83 -18.58
CA ARG A 176 8.62 -6.23 -18.13
C ARG A 176 9.14 -6.35 -16.70
N ASP A 177 8.68 -5.56 -15.75
CA ASP A 177 9.25 -5.56 -14.38
C ASP A 177 8.17 -5.67 -13.29
N LEU A 178 7.13 -6.47 -13.57
CA LEU A 178 6.05 -6.72 -12.64
C LEU A 178 6.54 -7.59 -11.48
N ILE A 179 6.24 -7.15 -10.26
CA ILE A 179 6.43 -7.87 -9.00
C ILE A 179 5.06 -8.15 -8.41
N LEU A 180 4.90 -9.33 -7.82
CA LEU A 180 3.69 -9.73 -7.11
C LEU A 180 4.04 -9.92 -5.65
N VAL A 181 3.31 -9.25 -4.76
CA VAL A 181 3.39 -9.45 -3.31
C VAL A 181 2.18 -10.28 -2.89
N ILE A 182 2.42 -11.36 -2.16
CA ILE A 182 1.39 -12.29 -1.69
C ILE A 182 1.44 -12.36 -0.16
N GLY A 183 0.31 -12.07 0.48
CA GLY A 183 0.10 -12.28 1.89
C GLY A 183 -0.06 -13.76 2.24
N LEU A 184 0.76 -14.28 3.17
CA LEU A 184 0.58 -15.63 3.72
C LEU A 184 -0.83 -15.88 4.28
N PRO A 185 -1.49 -14.93 4.96
CA PRO A 185 -2.85 -15.15 5.44
C PRO A 185 -3.85 -15.47 4.32
N LEU A 186 -3.65 -14.92 3.11
CA LEU A 186 -4.50 -15.22 1.97
C LEU A 186 -4.29 -16.66 1.50
N VAL A 187 -3.04 -17.08 1.35
CA VAL A 187 -2.70 -18.46 0.93
C VAL A 187 -3.18 -19.49 1.95
N ALA A 188 -3.09 -19.19 3.24
CA ALA A 188 -3.54 -20.07 4.31
C ALA A 188 -5.07 -20.06 4.50
N GLY A 189 -5.71 -18.93 4.21
CA GLY A 189 -7.11 -18.67 4.52
C GLY A 189 -8.08 -18.95 3.37
N MET A 190 -7.62 -18.99 2.13
CA MET A 190 -8.46 -19.09 0.93
C MET A 190 -8.34 -20.44 0.23
N ASN A 191 -9.40 -20.83 -0.47
CA ASN A 191 -9.31 -21.93 -1.42
C ASN A 191 -8.67 -21.49 -2.76
N THR A 192 -8.29 -22.44 -3.61
CA THR A 192 -7.62 -22.16 -4.88
C THR A 192 -8.41 -21.20 -5.78
N ARG A 193 -9.73 -21.33 -5.85
CA ARG A 193 -10.57 -20.49 -6.72
C ARG A 193 -10.63 -19.05 -6.20
N GLN A 194 -10.83 -18.88 -4.89
CA GLN A 194 -10.80 -17.55 -4.24
C GLN A 194 -9.43 -16.88 -4.44
N PHE A 195 -8.35 -17.61 -4.16
CA PHE A 195 -7.01 -17.06 -4.29
C PHE A 195 -6.66 -16.71 -5.74
N ALA A 196 -7.04 -17.57 -6.70
CA ALA A 196 -6.90 -17.27 -8.13
C ALA A 196 -7.74 -16.04 -8.54
N GLY A 197 -8.92 -15.88 -7.96
CA GLY A 197 -9.78 -14.71 -8.15
C GLY A 197 -9.12 -13.41 -7.70
N VAL A 198 -8.56 -13.39 -6.48
CA VAL A 198 -7.78 -12.23 -5.99
C VAL A 198 -6.62 -11.91 -6.92
N LEU A 199 -5.87 -12.91 -7.38
CA LEU A 199 -4.79 -12.70 -8.35
C LEU A 199 -5.32 -12.16 -9.69
N ALA A 200 -6.48 -12.64 -10.15
CA ALA A 200 -7.11 -12.18 -11.37
C ALA A 200 -7.59 -10.73 -11.27
N HIS A 201 -8.09 -10.31 -10.10
CA HIS A 201 -8.40 -8.91 -9.80
C HIS A 201 -7.12 -8.05 -9.90
N GLU A 202 -6.07 -8.43 -9.18
CA GLU A 202 -4.79 -7.70 -9.17
C GLU A 202 -4.18 -7.58 -10.58
N PHE A 203 -4.23 -8.67 -11.36
CA PHE A 203 -3.77 -8.68 -12.74
C PHE A 203 -4.69 -7.91 -13.70
N GLY A 204 -5.99 -7.81 -13.38
CA GLY A 204 -6.97 -7.05 -14.14
C GLY A 204 -6.56 -5.59 -14.34
N HIS A 205 -5.94 -4.97 -13.32
CA HIS A 205 -5.38 -3.62 -13.41
C HIS A 205 -4.28 -3.46 -14.48
N PHE A 206 -3.68 -4.55 -14.96
CA PHE A 206 -2.57 -4.53 -15.90
C PHE A 206 -2.96 -4.78 -17.37
N THR A 207 -4.24 -5.04 -17.63
CA THR A 207 -4.73 -5.45 -18.96
C THR A 207 -4.97 -4.28 -19.93
N GLN A 208 -5.22 -3.07 -19.40
CA GLN A 208 -5.62 -1.91 -20.20
C GLN A 208 -4.44 -1.01 -20.65
N GLY A 209 -3.48 -1.52 -21.43
CA GLY A 209 -2.42 -0.76 -22.12
C GLY A 209 -2.12 0.69 -21.66
N ALA A 210 -2.66 1.69 -22.36
CA ALA A 210 -2.44 3.12 -22.05
C ALA A 210 -3.18 3.61 -20.80
N GLY A 211 -4.39 3.08 -20.53
CA GLY A 211 -5.14 3.36 -19.30
C GLY A 211 -4.36 2.92 -18.05
N MET A 212 -3.80 1.71 -18.08
CA MET A 212 -2.96 1.12 -17.05
C MET A 212 -1.78 2.03 -16.64
N ARG A 213 -1.08 2.63 -17.60
CA ARG A 213 0.03 3.56 -17.29
C ARG A 213 -0.46 4.76 -16.51
N MET A 214 -1.61 5.31 -16.90
CA MET A 214 -2.15 6.50 -16.27
C MET A 214 -2.69 6.20 -14.88
N THR A 215 -3.36 5.07 -14.72
CA THR A 215 -3.78 4.54 -13.42
C THR A 215 -2.61 4.37 -12.49
N TYR A 216 -1.57 3.71 -12.96
CA TYR A 216 -0.41 3.43 -12.15
C TYR A 216 0.23 4.75 -11.68
N LEU A 217 0.26 5.77 -12.54
CA LEU A 217 0.68 7.12 -12.17
C LEU A 217 -0.22 7.74 -11.10
N ILE A 218 -1.54 7.75 -11.30
CA ILE A 218 -2.52 8.31 -10.36
C ILE A 218 -2.40 7.62 -9.00
N ARG A 219 -2.43 6.28 -8.97
CA ARG A 219 -2.28 5.48 -7.75
C ARG A 219 -0.94 5.71 -7.07
N SER A 220 0.15 5.82 -7.83
CA SER A 220 1.49 6.08 -7.27
C SER A 220 1.57 7.44 -6.58
N ILE A 221 1.01 8.49 -7.19
CA ILE A 221 0.99 9.84 -6.61
C ILE A 221 0.07 9.87 -5.39
N HIS A 222 -1.13 9.31 -5.48
CA HIS A 222 -2.07 9.24 -4.36
C HIS A 222 -1.46 8.48 -3.17
N HIS A 223 -0.89 7.28 -3.41
CA HIS A 223 -0.24 6.48 -2.37
C HIS A 223 0.93 7.23 -1.74
N TRP A 224 1.72 7.95 -2.54
CA TRP A 224 2.80 8.78 -2.03
C TRP A 224 2.26 9.90 -1.12
N LEU A 225 1.22 10.62 -1.53
CA LEU A 225 0.57 11.67 -0.73
C LEU A 225 0.02 11.11 0.59
N ALA A 226 -0.80 10.06 0.53
CA ALA A 226 -1.41 9.42 1.70
C ALA A 226 -0.36 8.94 2.69
N ARG A 227 0.69 8.28 2.20
CA ARG A 227 1.83 7.83 3.00
C ARG A 227 2.48 8.99 3.75
N VAL A 228 2.82 10.08 3.06
CA VAL A 228 3.51 11.22 3.69
C VAL A 228 2.61 11.92 4.71
N VAL A 229 1.30 11.98 4.44
CA VAL A 229 0.33 12.61 5.34
C VAL A 229 0.16 11.80 6.63
N TYR A 230 -0.08 10.48 6.51
CA TYR A 230 -0.49 9.64 7.63
C TYR A 230 0.64 8.87 8.31
N GLU A 231 1.70 8.46 7.60
CA GLU A 231 2.79 7.72 8.22
C GLU A 231 3.67 8.68 9.05
N ARG A 232 3.90 8.29 10.31
CA ARG A 232 4.95 8.86 11.15
C ARG A 232 6.28 8.23 10.79
N ASP A 233 7.32 9.05 10.72
CA ASP A 233 8.68 8.62 10.46
C ASP A 233 9.61 8.89 11.65
N ALA A 234 10.83 8.38 11.55
CA ALA A 234 11.84 8.49 12.60
C ALA A 234 12.18 9.94 12.98
N TRP A 235 11.93 10.91 12.08
CA TRP A 235 12.13 12.34 12.39
C TRP A 235 11.01 12.88 13.24
N ASP A 236 9.76 12.47 13.02
CA ASP A 236 8.65 12.86 13.89
C ASP A 236 8.90 12.35 15.32
N ASP A 237 9.41 11.12 15.43
CA ASP A 237 9.79 10.53 16.71
C ASP A 237 10.97 11.28 17.35
N ALA A 238 11.96 11.71 16.56
CA ALA A 238 13.09 12.49 17.04
C ALA A 238 12.65 13.88 17.53
N ILE A 239 11.76 14.56 16.81
CA ILE A 239 11.19 15.86 17.20
C ILE A 239 10.39 15.70 18.49
N ALA A 240 9.56 14.66 18.60
CA ALA A 240 8.78 14.39 19.80
C ALA A 240 9.67 14.20 21.05
N ARG A 241 10.82 13.53 20.91
CA ARG A 241 11.80 13.38 22.00
C ARG A 241 12.45 14.70 22.43
N ILE A 242 12.69 15.63 21.49
CA ILE A 242 13.24 16.96 21.82
C ILE A 242 12.22 17.78 22.62
N CYS A 243 10.92 17.66 22.31
CA CYS A 243 9.85 18.36 23.01
C CYS A 243 9.72 17.96 24.48
N THR A 244 9.95 16.68 24.82
CA THR A 244 9.83 16.17 26.19
C THR A 244 11.05 16.45 27.06
N GLY A 245 12.19 16.87 26.48
CA GLY A 245 13.47 17.06 27.17
C GLY A 245 13.78 18.47 27.69
N GLY A 246 12.81 19.40 27.72
CA GLY A 246 12.97 20.75 28.30
C GLY A 246 13.00 21.93 27.30
N PHE A 247 12.96 21.67 25.98
CA PHE A 247 12.88 22.69 24.93
C PHE A 247 11.44 22.91 24.41
N GLY A 248 10.45 22.94 25.30
CA GLY A 248 9.02 22.87 24.95
C GLY A 248 8.55 23.89 23.91
N ILE A 249 8.94 25.17 24.04
CA ILE A 249 8.52 26.24 23.10
C ILE A 249 9.15 26.05 21.71
N PHE A 250 10.44 25.72 21.64
CA PHE A 250 11.13 25.44 20.39
C PHE A 250 10.54 24.18 19.72
N GLY A 251 10.28 23.15 20.51
CA GLY A 251 9.62 21.92 20.07
C GLY A 251 8.22 22.17 19.51
N LEU A 252 7.40 23.00 20.17
CA LEU A 252 6.09 23.42 19.68
C LEU A 252 6.18 24.15 18.33
N GLY A 253 7.16 25.04 18.17
CA GLY A 253 7.39 25.74 16.90
C GLY A 253 7.73 24.79 15.76
N VAL A 254 8.64 23.83 15.99
CA VAL A 254 8.98 22.80 15.00
C VAL A 254 7.77 21.91 14.70
N GLN A 255 7.01 21.48 15.71
CA GLN A 255 5.78 20.70 15.53
C GLN A 255 4.73 21.45 14.71
N LEU A 256 4.60 22.76 14.90
CA LEU A 256 3.70 23.60 14.10
C LEU A 256 4.12 23.59 12.62
N THR A 257 5.41 23.70 12.32
CA THR A 257 5.89 23.64 10.92
C THR A 257 5.64 22.27 10.28
N VAL A 258 5.86 21.17 11.01
CA VAL A 258 5.54 19.82 10.54
C VAL A 258 4.03 19.65 10.32
N TRP A 259 3.22 20.13 11.26
CA TRP A 259 1.76 20.09 11.14
C TRP A 259 1.30 20.86 9.91
N LEU A 260 1.83 22.07 9.68
CA LEU A 260 1.47 22.90 8.54
C LEU A 260 1.89 22.25 7.21
N ALA A 261 3.11 21.72 7.13
CA ALA A 261 3.59 20.98 5.96
C ALA A 261 2.68 19.77 5.63
N ARG A 262 2.25 19.01 6.65
CA ARG A 262 1.30 17.89 6.48
C ARG A 262 -0.09 18.37 6.08
N ARG A 263 -0.55 19.54 6.55
CA ARG A 263 -1.84 20.10 6.16
C ARG A 263 -1.87 20.50 4.69
N ILE A 264 -0.80 21.10 4.18
CA ILE A 264 -0.67 21.41 2.75
C ILE A 264 -0.76 20.12 1.92
N LEU A 265 0.00 19.08 2.30
CA LEU A 265 -0.04 17.78 1.61
C LEU A 265 -1.40 17.08 1.74
N TRP A 266 -2.07 17.20 2.88
CA TRP A 266 -3.42 16.66 3.09
C TRP A 266 -4.43 17.33 2.15
N VAL A 267 -4.36 18.65 1.97
CA VAL A 267 -5.20 19.36 0.99
C VAL A 267 -4.94 18.82 -0.42
N LEU A 268 -3.68 18.66 -0.82
CA LEU A 268 -3.33 18.10 -2.13
C LEU A 268 -3.84 16.66 -2.29
N MET A 269 -3.79 15.85 -1.23
CA MET A 269 -4.32 14.49 -1.21
C MET A 269 -5.84 14.48 -1.40
N VAL A 270 -6.58 15.32 -0.68
CA VAL A 270 -8.04 15.45 -0.82
C VAL A 270 -8.42 15.92 -2.22
N VAL A 271 -7.68 16.87 -2.78
CA VAL A 271 -7.88 17.33 -4.18
C VAL A 271 -7.58 16.20 -5.17
N SER A 272 -6.49 15.45 -4.97
CA SER A 272 -6.16 14.28 -5.79
C SER A 272 -7.28 13.25 -5.76
N GLU A 273 -7.83 12.94 -4.57
CA GLU A 273 -8.95 12.02 -4.40
C GLU A 273 -10.22 12.55 -5.08
N ALA A 274 -10.55 13.83 -4.93
CA ALA A 274 -11.72 14.43 -5.56
C ALA A 274 -11.66 14.37 -7.09
N ILE A 275 -10.50 14.61 -7.69
CA ILE A 275 -10.32 14.61 -9.16
C ILE A 275 -10.25 13.18 -9.70
N SER A 276 -9.66 12.24 -8.97
CA SER A 276 -9.38 10.89 -9.49
C SER A 276 -10.33 9.80 -8.97
N GLY A 277 -11.11 10.05 -7.93
CA GLY A 277 -11.90 9.02 -7.23
C GLY A 277 -12.93 8.33 -8.12
N PHE A 278 -13.59 9.05 -9.03
CA PHE A 278 -14.51 8.43 -10.00
C PHE A 278 -13.77 7.46 -10.94
N MET A 279 -12.60 7.87 -11.44
CA MET A 279 -11.77 7.02 -12.32
C MET A 279 -11.21 5.82 -11.57
N LEU A 280 -10.65 6.02 -10.37
CA LEU A 280 -10.15 4.94 -9.53
C LEU A 280 -11.23 3.91 -9.20
N ARG A 281 -12.45 4.36 -8.89
CA ARG A 281 -13.59 3.47 -8.65
C ARG A 281 -13.98 2.67 -9.89
N GLN A 282 -14.01 3.31 -11.06
CA GLN A 282 -14.32 2.62 -12.31
C GLN A 282 -13.32 1.48 -12.61
N MET A 283 -12.08 1.66 -12.18
CA MET A 283 -11.04 0.67 -12.34
C MET A 283 -11.13 -0.50 -11.39
N GLU A 284 -11.57 -0.28 -10.16
CA GLU A 284 -11.93 -1.39 -9.26
C GLU A 284 -13.07 -2.20 -9.87
N PHE A 285 -14.10 -1.55 -10.42
CA PHE A 285 -15.18 -2.28 -11.09
C PHE A 285 -14.72 -3.09 -12.31
N ASP A 286 -13.75 -2.59 -13.07
CA ASP A 286 -13.17 -3.34 -14.18
C ASP A 286 -12.35 -4.57 -13.68
N ALA A 287 -11.64 -4.44 -12.56
CA ALA A 287 -10.91 -5.54 -11.92
C ALA A 287 -11.85 -6.57 -11.26
N ASP A 288 -12.90 -6.12 -10.56
CA ASP A 288 -13.95 -6.96 -10.00
C ASP A 288 -14.69 -7.76 -11.08
N ARG A 289 -14.93 -7.12 -12.23
CA ARG A 289 -15.49 -7.81 -13.40
C ARG A 289 -14.53 -8.86 -13.92
N CYS A 290 -13.22 -8.60 -13.94
CA CYS A 290 -12.21 -9.58 -14.34
C CYS A 290 -12.22 -10.78 -13.41
N GLU A 291 -12.21 -10.57 -12.09
CA GLU A 291 -12.34 -11.64 -11.11
C GLU A 291 -13.66 -12.40 -11.25
N THR A 292 -14.78 -11.70 -11.45
CA THR A 292 -16.10 -12.33 -11.62
C THR A 292 -16.15 -13.21 -12.87
N LEU A 293 -15.57 -12.76 -13.99
CA LEU A 293 -15.48 -13.57 -15.21
C LEU A 293 -14.53 -14.76 -15.06
N PHE A 294 -13.50 -14.62 -14.22
CA PHE A 294 -12.51 -15.66 -13.97
C PHE A 294 -13.00 -16.73 -12.99
N ALA A 295 -13.47 -16.33 -11.81
CA ALA A 295 -13.81 -17.21 -10.69
C ALA A 295 -15.33 -17.50 -10.61
N GLY A 296 -16.17 -16.66 -11.21
CA GLY A 296 -17.62 -16.66 -11.03
C GLY A 296 -18.08 -15.73 -9.90
N SER A 297 -19.31 -15.22 -10.00
CA SER A 297 -19.90 -14.27 -9.03
C SER A 297 -20.00 -14.84 -7.62
N ASP A 298 -20.37 -16.11 -7.48
CA ASP A 298 -20.53 -16.75 -6.16
C ASP A 298 -19.18 -16.90 -5.46
N ALA A 299 -18.14 -17.23 -6.24
CA ALA A 299 -16.78 -17.32 -5.73
C ALA A 299 -16.26 -15.93 -5.34
N PHE A 300 -16.52 -14.91 -6.17
CA PHE A 300 -16.16 -13.52 -5.86
C PHE A 300 -16.80 -13.02 -4.56
N ALA A 301 -18.12 -13.23 -4.39
CA ALA A 301 -18.81 -12.85 -3.15
C ALA A 301 -18.18 -13.52 -1.92
N SER A 302 -17.90 -14.82 -2.01
CA SER A 302 -17.20 -15.56 -0.96
C SER A 302 -15.76 -15.07 -0.74
N THR A 303 -15.04 -14.67 -1.79
CA THR A 303 -13.69 -14.08 -1.69
C THR A 303 -13.73 -12.77 -0.90
N VAL A 304 -14.67 -11.87 -1.20
CA VAL A 304 -14.79 -10.55 -0.54
C VAL A 304 -15.06 -10.72 0.95
N GLU A 305 -16.00 -11.61 1.31
CA GLU A 305 -16.28 -11.93 2.72
C GLU A 305 -15.03 -12.49 3.41
N ARG A 306 -14.33 -13.41 2.74
CA ARG A 306 -13.12 -14.03 3.29
C ARG A 306 -11.97 -13.04 3.46
N LEU A 307 -11.81 -12.08 2.54
CA LEU A 307 -10.84 -10.99 2.67
C LEU A 307 -11.11 -10.16 3.92
N GLN A 308 -12.37 -9.81 4.19
CA GLN A 308 -12.74 -9.06 5.38
C GLN A 308 -12.45 -9.83 6.67
N GLN A 309 -12.79 -11.13 6.71
CA GLN A 309 -12.47 -12.00 7.85
C GLN A 309 -10.96 -12.09 8.10
N LEU A 310 -10.16 -12.28 7.06
CA LEU A 310 -8.70 -12.37 7.18
C LEU A 310 -8.09 -11.02 7.58
N ALA A 311 -8.61 -9.90 7.06
CA ALA A 311 -8.18 -8.57 7.43
C ALA A 311 -8.48 -8.27 8.91
N ALA A 312 -9.69 -8.59 9.38
CA ALA A 312 -10.07 -8.45 10.79
C ALA A 312 -9.21 -9.33 11.70
N GLY A 313 -9.04 -10.61 11.36
CA GLY A 313 -8.21 -11.54 12.14
C GLY A 313 -6.75 -11.10 12.22
N ALA A 314 -6.18 -10.60 11.12
CA ALA A 314 -4.83 -10.05 11.11
C ALA A 314 -4.71 -8.76 11.95
N HIS A 315 -5.71 -7.88 11.88
CA HIS A 315 -5.72 -6.65 12.68
C HIS A 315 -5.77 -6.95 14.19
N LEU A 316 -6.67 -7.84 14.61
CA LEU A 316 -6.77 -8.30 16.00
C LEU A 316 -5.46 -8.94 16.47
N SER A 317 -4.89 -9.83 15.65
CA SER A 317 -3.61 -10.47 15.96
C SER A 317 -2.47 -9.44 16.10
N ALA A 318 -2.43 -8.43 15.23
CA ALA A 318 -1.41 -7.38 15.29
C ALA A 318 -1.53 -6.50 16.55
N MET A 319 -2.73 -6.34 17.10
CA MET A 319 -2.95 -5.62 18.36
C MET A 319 -2.57 -6.46 19.59
N GLU A 320 -2.94 -7.75 19.61
CA GLU A 320 -2.75 -8.60 20.80
C GLU A 320 -1.33 -9.19 20.92
N LEU A 321 -0.69 -9.53 19.79
CA LEU A 321 0.60 -10.24 19.80
C LEU A 321 1.74 -9.46 20.46
N PRO A 322 1.92 -8.13 20.27
CA PRO A 322 3.01 -7.40 20.91
C PRO A 322 2.90 -7.37 22.44
N GLU A 323 1.69 -7.25 22.98
CA GLU A 323 1.45 -7.28 24.44
C GLU A 323 1.69 -8.67 25.00
N ARG A 324 1.09 -9.70 24.39
CA ARG A 324 1.27 -11.10 24.81
C ARG A 324 2.72 -11.58 24.69
N ALA A 325 3.44 -11.16 23.66
CA ALA A 325 4.86 -11.45 23.49
C ALA A 325 5.72 -10.80 24.59
N ARG A 326 5.39 -9.58 25.04
CA ARG A 326 6.07 -8.93 26.18
C ARG A 326 5.83 -9.68 27.49
N GLU A 327 4.63 -10.24 27.66
CA GLU A 327 4.27 -11.07 28.82
C GLU A 327 4.81 -12.51 28.73
N ARG A 328 5.49 -12.88 27.63
CA ARG A 328 5.91 -14.26 27.31
C ARG A 328 4.75 -15.28 27.35
N ARG A 329 3.51 -14.81 27.20
CA ARG A 329 2.33 -15.66 27.07
C ARG A 329 2.08 -15.85 25.59
N LEU A 330 2.18 -17.07 25.09
CA LEU A 330 1.59 -17.38 23.79
C LEU A 330 0.06 -17.25 23.93
N PRO A 331 -0.71 -17.10 22.84
CA PRO A 331 -2.16 -17.22 22.94
C PRO A 331 -2.49 -18.55 23.61
N ASP A 332 -2.96 -18.49 24.86
CA ASP A 332 -3.14 -19.68 25.71
C ASP A 332 -4.20 -20.63 25.11
N ASP A 333 -5.03 -20.15 24.18
CA ASP A 333 -6.06 -20.91 23.49
C ASP A 333 -6.23 -20.42 22.03
N LEU A 334 -5.37 -20.91 21.14
CA LEU A 334 -5.52 -20.72 19.69
C LEU A 334 -6.91 -21.17 19.17
N PRO A 335 -7.50 -22.29 19.66
CA PRO A 335 -8.89 -22.63 19.37
C PRO A 335 -9.93 -21.57 19.74
N ALA A 336 -9.83 -20.92 20.91
CA ALA A 336 -10.75 -19.85 21.31
C ALA A 336 -10.68 -18.64 20.37
N MET A 337 -9.48 -18.30 19.86
CA MET A 337 -9.35 -17.26 18.83
C MET A 337 -10.02 -17.63 17.50
N MET A 338 -10.13 -18.91 17.16
CA MET A 338 -10.85 -19.35 15.96
C MET A 338 -12.38 -19.24 16.11
N VAL A 339 -12.91 -19.39 17.32
CA VAL A 339 -14.35 -19.30 17.60
C VAL A 339 -14.85 -17.86 17.59
N GLY A 340 -14.00 -16.87 17.94
CA GLY A 340 -14.36 -15.45 17.82
C GLY A 340 -14.43 -14.91 16.38
N LEU A 341 -14.07 -15.72 15.38
CA LEU A 341 -14.06 -15.37 13.95
C LEU A 341 -15.18 -16.08 13.15
N ALA A 342 -16.01 -16.91 13.80
CA ALA A 342 -17.13 -17.64 13.20
C ALA A 342 -18.46 -16.94 13.46
#